data_AF-A0A943GTV1-F1
#
_entry.id   AF-A0A943GTV1-F1
#
_cell.length_a   1.000
_cell.length_b   1.000
_cell.length_c   1.000
_cell.angle_alpha   90.00
_cell.angle_beta   90.00
_cell.angle_gamma   90.00
#
_symmetry.space_group_name_H-M   'P 1'
#
loop_
_entity.id
_entity.type
_entity.pdbx_description
1 polymer ?
#
loop_
_entity_poly.entity_id
_entity_poly.type
_entity_poly.pdbx_seq_one_letter_code
_entity_poly.pdbx_strand_id
1 'polypeptide(L)' 'MEAPKKIVIANPTDELLISLMGFKPVVDDNNPIYDDTKEHLVASYEEQEDKIIRHYEVKPIQEDEE' A
#
# COMPACT_ATOMS: atom_id res chain seq x y z
N MET A 1 -17.34 38.00 -6.02
CA MET A 1 -17.38 36.63 -5.43
C MET A 1 -15.98 36.08 -5.56
N GLU A 2 -15.27 35.86 -4.45
CA GLU A 2 -13.96 35.21 -4.49
C GLU A 2 -14.15 33.75 -4.89
N ALA A 3 -13.36 33.28 -5.85
CA ALA A 3 -13.35 31.87 -6.22
C ALA A 3 -12.87 31.02 -5.04
N PRO A 4 -13.43 29.82 -4.83
CA PRO A 4 -13.02 28.95 -3.73
C PRO A 4 -11.52 28.66 -3.82
N LYS A 5 -10.81 28.86 -2.70
CA LYS A 5 -9.37 28.58 -2.62
C LYS A 5 -9.14 27.09 -2.82
N LYS A 6 -8.45 26.72 -3.90
CA LYS A 6 -8.01 25.34 -4.15
C LYS A 6 -6.95 24.98 -3.11
N ILE A 7 -7.25 23.98 -2.27
CA ILE A 7 -6.28 23.39 -1.34
C ILE A 7 -5.64 22.19 -2.03
N VAL A 8 -4.31 22.12 -2.02
CA VAL A 8 -3.54 20.99 -2.53
C VAL A 8 -2.81 20.36 -1.35
N ILE A 9 -3.07 19.08 -1.12
CA ILE A 9 -2.39 18.29 -0.09
C ILE A 9 -1.40 17.39 -0.82
N ALA A 10 -0.11 17.61 -0.60
CA ALA A 10 0.93 16.71 -1.06
C ALA A 10 1.11 15.58 -0.05
N ASN A 11 1.20 14.33 -0.52
CA ASN A 11 1.32 13.12 0.30
C ASN A 11 0.22 13.00 1.37
N PRO A 12 -1.06 12.89 0.96
CA PRO A 12 -2.15 12.72 1.90
C PRO A 12 -1.97 11.43 2.71
N THR A 13 -2.38 11.47 3.98
CA THR A 13 -2.44 10.26 4.82
C THR A 13 -3.57 9.36 4.37
N ASP A 14 -3.50 8.08 4.72
CA ASP A 14 -4.56 7.10 4.44
C ASP A 14 -5.91 7.56 5.00
N GLU A 15 -5.92 8.12 6.21
CA GLU A 15 -7.12 8.70 6.83
C GLU A 15 -7.78 9.77 5.96
N LEU A 16 -6.98 10.63 5.32
CA LEU A 16 -7.47 11.68 4.43
C LEU A 16 -7.96 11.11 3.10
N LEU A 17 -7.26 10.13 2.54
CA LEU A 17 -7.69 9.44 1.32
C LEU A 17 -9.03 8.72 1.53
N ILE A 18 -9.20 8.06 2.66
CA ILE A 18 -10.46 7.42 3.04
C ILE A 18 -11.56 8.48 3.22
N SER A 19 -11.31 9.51 4.03
CA SER A 19 -12.33 10.49 4.41
C SER A 19 -12.76 11.43 3.28
N LEU A 20 -11.83 11.86 2.43
CA LEU A 20 -12.07 12.87 1.40
C LEU A 20 -12.31 12.26 0.01
N MET A 21 -11.78 11.06 -0.25
CA MET A 21 -11.82 10.45 -1.57
C MET A 21 -12.48 9.06 -1.58
N GLY A 22 -12.93 8.54 -0.42
CA GLY A 22 -13.67 7.28 -0.33
C GLY A 22 -12.83 6.04 -0.60
N PHE A 23 -11.51 6.11 -0.40
CA PHE A 23 -10.64 4.95 -0.55
C PHE A 23 -10.98 3.90 0.50
N LYS A 24 -10.82 2.63 0.13
CA LYS A 24 -10.94 1.51 1.07
C LYS A 24 -9.68 1.43 1.94
N PRO A 25 -9.81 1.11 3.24
CA PRO A 25 -8.65 0.84 4.09
C PRO A 25 -7.87 -0.38 3.58
N VAL A 26 -6.55 -0.30 3.64
CA VAL A 26 -5.65 -1.42 3.34
C VAL A 26 -5.22 -2.08 4.65
N VAL A 27 -5.34 -3.40 4.73
CA VAL A 27 -4.89 -4.19 5.88
C VAL A 27 -3.94 -5.29 5.44
N ASP A 28 -2.94 -5.58 6.27
CA ASP A 28 -2.00 -6.67 6.02
C ASP A 28 -2.56 -7.97 6.61
N ASP A 29 -2.57 -9.05 5.82
CA ASP A 29 -3.04 -10.36 6.28
C ASP A 29 -2.01 -11.05 7.19
N ASN A 30 -0.72 -10.80 6.92
CA ASN A 30 0.42 -11.36 7.62
C ASN A 30 1.68 -10.59 7.20
N ASN A 31 2.64 -10.44 8.13
CA ASN A 31 3.94 -9.89 7.82
C ASN A 31 5.00 -10.98 8.05
N PRO A 32 5.39 -11.74 7.01
CA PRO A 32 6.31 -12.84 7.17
C PRO A 32 7.70 -12.36 7.58
N ILE A 33 8.39 -13.15 8.40
CA ILE A 33 9.81 -12.93 8.70
C ILE A 33 10.60 -13.45 7.51
N TYR A 34 11.53 -12.64 7.00
CA TYR A 34 12.39 -12.97 5.86
C TYR A 34 13.80 -12.40 6.09
N ASP A 35 14.79 -12.94 5.37
CA ASP A 35 16.17 -12.45 5.33
C ASP A 35 16.29 -11.34 4.28
N ASP A 36 16.37 -10.09 4.70
CA ASP A 36 16.43 -8.93 3.79
C ASP A 36 17.70 -8.85 2.93
N THR A 37 18.68 -9.72 3.19
CA THR A 37 19.89 -9.85 2.36
C THR A 37 19.76 -10.88 1.24
N LYS A 38 18.78 -11.79 1.33
CA LYS A 38 18.60 -12.91 0.37
C LYS A 38 17.21 -12.97 -0.23
N GLU A 39 16.24 -12.33 0.41
CA GLU A 39 14.83 -12.45 0.10
C GLU A 39 14.19 -11.06 0.03
N HIS A 40 13.09 -10.95 -0.71
CA HIS A 40 12.27 -9.77 -0.80
C HIS A 40 10.79 -10.15 -0.69
N LEU A 41 9.99 -9.20 -0.21
CA LEU A 41 8.54 -9.35 -0.14
C LEU A 41 7.89 -8.93 -1.46
N VAL A 42 7.04 -9.79 -2.00
CA VAL A 42 6.14 -9.47 -3.10
C VAL A 42 4.74 -9.27 -2.55
N ALA A 43 4.21 -8.06 -2.72
CA ALA A 43 2.85 -7.74 -2.31
C ALA A 43 1.84 -8.16 -3.39
N SER A 44 0.76 -8.82 -2.97
CA SER A 44 -0.45 -8.99 -3.77
C SER A 44 -1.65 -8.38 -3.04
N TYR A 45 -2.68 -7.99 -3.79
CA TYR A 45 -3.83 -7.26 -3.25
C TYR A 45 -5.12 -7.99 -3.59
N GLU A 46 -5.95 -8.22 -2.58
CA GLU A 46 -7.29 -8.77 -2.70
C GLU A 46 -8.31 -7.68 -2.31
N GLU A 47 -9.20 -7.33 -3.23
CA GLU A 47 -10.26 -6.36 -2.95
C GLU A 47 -11.48 -7.06 -2.33
N GLN A 48 -11.92 -6.57 -1.17
CA GLN A 48 -13.15 -6.97 -0.51
C GLN A 48 -14.16 -5.81 -0.52
N GLU A 49 -15.37 -6.05 0.00
CA GLU A 49 -16.44 -5.05 -0.01
C GLU A 49 -16.05 -3.77 0.75
N ASP A 50 -15.42 -3.91 1.90
CA ASP A 50 -15.11 -2.83 2.85
C ASP A 50 -13.61 -2.50 2.99
N LYS A 51 -12.73 -3.32 2.42
CA LYS A 51 -11.27 -3.19 2.59
C LYS A 51 -10.48 -3.80 1.43
N ILE A 52 -9.18 -3.53 1.41
CA ILE A 52 -8.22 -4.23 0.56
C ILE A 52 -7.29 -5.02 1.48
N ILE A 53 -7.16 -6.32 1.25
CA ILE A 53 -6.19 -7.15 1.95
C ILE A 53 -4.90 -7.17 1.13
N ARG A 54 -3.78 -6.84 1.77
CA ARG A 54 -2.45 -6.96 1.20
C ARG A 54 -1.80 -8.21 1.77
N HIS A 55 -1.42 -9.12 0.87
CA HIS A 55 -0.69 -10.34 1.20
C HIS A 55 0.77 -10.18 0.82
N TYR A 56 1.65 -10.82 1.57
CA TYR A 56 3.09 -10.81 1.31
C TYR A 56 3.60 -12.23 1.06
N GLU A 57 4.27 -12.42 -0.08
CA GLU A 57 4.99 -13.64 -0.43
C GLU A 57 6.50 -13.38 -0.35
N VAL A 58 7.23 -14.23 0.36
CA VAL A 58 8.70 -14.15 0.42
C VAL A 58 9.28 -14.81 -0.84
N LYS A 59 10.07 -14.05 -1.60
CA LYS A 59 10.77 -14.56 -2.79
C LYS A 59 12.27 -14.34 -2.67
N PRO A 60 13.10 -15.26 -3.18
CA PRO A 60 14.54 -15.03 -3.24
C PRO A 60 14.83 -13.83 -4.14
N ILE A 61 15.81 -13.01 -3.74
CA ILE A 61 16.42 -12.03 -4.63
C ILE A 61 17.13 -12.84 -5.72
N GLN A 62 16.73 -12.66 -6.97
CA GLN A 62 17.48 -13.22 -8.08
C GLN A 62 18.79 -12.43 -8.16
N GLU A 63 19.92 -13.10 -7.91
CA GLU A 63 21.21 -12.57 -8.34
C GLU A 63 21.20 -12.71 -9.86
N ASP A 64 20.97 -11.59 -10.56
CA ASP A 64 21.28 -11.53 -11.98
C ASP A 64 22.80 -11.80 -12.08
N GLU A 65 23.18 -12.98 -12.59
CA GLU A 65 24.56 -13.27 -12.97
C GLU A 65 24.95 -12.27 -14.08
N GLU A 66 25.65 -11.19 -13.71
CA GLU A 66 26.38 -10.32 -14.64
C GLU A 66 27.52 -11.06 -15.37
#